data_AF-F8MVT2-F1
#
_entry.id   AF-F8MVT2-F1
#
_cell.length_a   1.000
_cell.length_b   1.000
_cell.length_c   1.000
_cell.angle_alpha   90.00
_cell.angle_beta   90.00
_cell.angle_gamma   90.00
#
_symmetry.space_group_name_H-M   'P 1'
#
loop_
_entity.id
_entity.type
_entity.pdbx_description
1 polymer ?
#
loop_
_entity_poly.entity_id
_entity_poly.type
_entity_poly.pdbx_seq_one_letter_code
_entity_poly.pdbx_strand_id
1 'polypeptide(L)'
;MATQYEVEHNIKPSSTAPRRRKVDMSTFTSHLHNIAPESSTPTSTSASTSSQHHNNPHATPNPVDLAALYRLLQDQMGVLALSAPTDENRNFLNSLIDSLEEDIHRPPTQIEGVSQEFLDGLDRVDRKKLKEDEQCPICAERYLDDQYCLVVELPCHHSHRFDLECVGPWLRSKGTCPMCRKEMGKRREVVTKKEEEEEEEEDDMDGLYA
;
A
#
# COMPACT_ATOMS: atom_id res chain seq x y z
N MET A 1 29.92 3.07 -15.11
CA MET A 1 30.14 4.02 -16.22
C MET A 1 29.15 5.14 -16.02
N ALA A 2 29.61 6.39 -15.92
CA ALA A 2 28.71 7.52 -15.70
C ALA A 2 27.89 7.80 -16.98
N THR A 3 26.59 8.04 -16.83
CA THR A 3 25.72 8.39 -17.96
C THR A 3 25.97 9.85 -18.39
N GLN A 4 25.68 10.20 -19.65
CA GLN A 4 25.85 11.57 -20.16
C GLN A 4 25.09 12.60 -19.30
N TYR A 5 23.91 12.21 -18.80
CA TYR A 5 23.10 13.01 -17.88
C TYR A 5 23.81 13.33 -16.56
N GLU A 6 24.52 12.36 -15.97
CA GLU A 6 25.27 12.57 -14.72
C GLU A 6 26.40 13.60 -14.88
N VAL A 7 27.02 13.64 -16.06
CA VAL A 7 28.09 14.59 -16.40
C VAL A 7 27.54 16.00 -16.60
N GLU A 8 26.44 16.13 -17.36
CA GLU A 8 25.81 17.42 -17.65
C GLU A 8 25.20 18.08 -16.40
N HIS A 9 24.74 17.29 -15.44
CA HIS A 9 24.12 17.78 -14.21
C HIS A 9 25.02 17.74 -12.97
N ASN A 10 26.33 17.49 -13.15
CA ASN A 10 27.32 17.49 -12.08
C ASN A 10 26.94 16.55 -10.91
N ILE A 11 26.26 15.46 -11.22
CA ILE A 11 25.79 14.47 -10.25
C ILE A 11 26.98 13.55 -9.97
N LYS A 12 27.55 13.64 -8.76
CA LYS A 12 28.62 12.73 -8.34
C LYS A 12 28.00 11.35 -8.13
N PRO A 13 28.42 10.30 -8.87
CA PRO A 13 27.90 8.96 -8.63
C PRO A 13 28.30 8.55 -7.21
N SER A 14 27.31 8.30 -6.35
CA SER A 14 27.57 7.74 -5.02
C SER A 14 28.27 6.39 -5.20
N SER A 15 29.48 6.24 -4.68
CA SER A 15 30.32 5.03 -4.83
C SER A 15 29.78 3.82 -4.06
N THR A 16 28.72 4.01 -3.30
CA THR A 16 28.02 2.98 -2.55
C THR A 16 26.54 3.15 -2.83
N ALA A 17 26.05 2.50 -3.89
CA ALA A 17 24.64 2.12 -3.87
C ALA A 17 24.47 1.23 -2.63
N PRO A 18 23.64 1.61 -1.64
CA PRO A 18 23.36 0.72 -0.53
C PRO A 18 22.88 -0.59 -1.15
N ARG A 19 23.41 -1.72 -0.68
CA ARG A 19 22.91 -3.03 -1.11
C ARG A 19 21.41 -3.01 -0.83
N ARG A 20 20.57 -2.89 -1.86
CA ARG A 20 19.14 -3.02 -1.69
C ARG A 20 18.91 -4.49 -1.35
N ARG A 21 18.59 -4.72 -0.08
CA ARG A 21 18.21 -6.05 0.44
C ARG A 21 16.84 -6.49 -0.12
N LYS A 22 16.08 -5.52 -0.64
CA LYS A 22 14.70 -5.66 -1.13
C LYS A 22 14.68 -5.71 -2.66
N VAL A 23 13.81 -6.57 -3.19
CA VAL A 23 13.53 -6.66 -4.64
C VAL A 23 12.83 -5.37 -5.08
N ASP A 24 13.27 -4.79 -6.20
CA ASP A 24 12.66 -3.56 -6.72
C ASP A 24 11.30 -3.85 -7.37
N MET A 25 10.21 -3.42 -6.71
CA MET A 25 8.83 -3.53 -7.19
C MET A 25 8.33 -2.22 -7.85
N SER A 26 9.22 -1.32 -8.25
CA SER A 26 8.85 -0.02 -8.85
C SER A 26 7.96 -0.18 -10.09
N THR A 27 8.29 -1.11 -10.99
CA THR A 27 7.48 -1.40 -12.19
C THR A 27 6.07 -1.89 -11.82
N PHE A 28 5.99 -2.82 -10.86
CA PHE A 28 4.71 -3.36 -10.40
C PHE A 28 3.83 -2.28 -9.76
N THR A 29 4.40 -1.47 -8.87
CA THR A 29 3.69 -0.40 -8.17
C THR A 29 3.24 0.73 -9.09
N SER A 30 4.01 1.02 -10.15
CA SER A 30 3.63 1.96 -11.21
C SER A 30 2.45 1.43 -12.02
N HIS A 31 2.48 0.15 -12.38
CA HIS A 31 1.38 -0.47 -13.12
C HIS A 31 0.10 -0.56 -12.28
N LEU A 32 0.21 -0.84 -10.98
CA LEU A 32 -0.92 -0.78 -10.04
C LEU A 32 -1.53 0.62 -9.96
N HIS A 33 -0.71 1.68 -10.02
CA HIS A 33 -1.19 3.05 -9.98
C HIS A 33 -2.05 3.41 -11.18
N ASN A 34 -1.72 2.88 -12.36
CA ASN A 34 -2.48 3.14 -13.58
C ASN A 34 -3.84 2.43 -13.62
N ILE A 35 -3.98 1.33 -12.87
CA ILE A 35 -5.17 0.47 -12.89
C ILE A 35 -6.12 0.80 -11.73
N ALA A 36 -5.59 1.25 -10.60
CA ALA A 36 -6.41 1.54 -9.43
C ALA A 36 -7.36 2.72 -9.72
N PRO A 37 -8.66 2.60 -9.41
CA PRO A 37 -9.55 3.73 -9.47
C PRO A 37 -9.14 4.75 -8.39
N GLU A 38 -8.56 5.89 -8.79
CA GLU A 38 -8.48 7.05 -7.90
C GLU A 38 -9.91 7.41 -7.50
N SER A 39 -10.24 7.24 -6.21
CA SER A 39 -11.44 7.79 -5.61
C SER A 39 -11.33 9.31 -5.64
N SER A 40 -11.71 9.91 -6.76
CA SER A 40 -11.58 11.34 -7.01
C SER A 40 -12.46 12.14 -6.05
N THR A 41 -11.80 12.83 -5.11
CA THR A 41 -12.22 14.19 -4.79
C THR A 41 -11.47 15.13 -5.74
N PRO A 42 -12.13 16.13 -6.35
CA PRO A 42 -11.49 17.00 -7.31
C PRO A 42 -10.71 18.10 -6.57
N THR A 43 -9.39 18.10 -6.65
CA THR A 43 -8.63 19.34 -6.46
C THR A 43 -7.55 19.42 -7.51
N SER A 44 -7.89 20.16 -8.56
CA SER A 44 -6.99 20.66 -9.57
C SER A 44 -5.88 21.45 -8.89
N THR A 45 -4.60 21.19 -9.16
CA THR A 45 -3.72 22.09 -9.93
C THR A 45 -2.39 21.40 -10.23
N SER A 46 -1.98 21.45 -11.50
CA SER A 46 -0.59 21.48 -11.99
C SER A 46 0.18 20.17 -12.29
N ALA A 47 0.30 19.96 -13.61
CA ALA A 47 1.53 19.67 -14.37
C ALA A 47 1.99 18.21 -14.56
N SER A 48 1.52 17.67 -15.69
CA SER A 48 2.32 16.93 -16.69
C SER A 48 3.02 15.64 -16.26
N THR A 49 2.22 14.59 -16.12
CA THR A 49 2.51 13.25 -16.66
C THR A 49 1.18 12.64 -17.07
N SER A 50 1.11 12.05 -18.25
CA SER A 50 -0.10 11.45 -18.83
C SER A 50 -0.48 10.14 -18.12
N SER A 51 -0.92 10.22 -16.87
CA SER A 51 -1.65 9.13 -16.21
C SER A 51 -3.12 9.21 -16.63
N GLN A 52 -3.65 8.10 -17.14
CA GLN A 52 -5.03 7.97 -17.60
C GLN A 52 -5.98 8.12 -16.40
N HIS A 53 -6.40 9.34 -16.10
CA HIS A 53 -7.51 9.57 -15.20
C HIS A 53 -8.78 9.01 -15.87
N HIS A 54 -9.40 7.98 -15.30
CA HIS A 54 -10.65 7.44 -15.80
C HIS A 54 -11.78 8.42 -15.47
N ASN A 55 -12.35 9.03 -16.51
CA ASN A 55 -13.42 10.02 -16.34
C ASN A 55 -14.78 9.40 -15.93
N ASN A 56 -14.85 8.08 -15.73
CA ASN A 56 -16.06 7.36 -15.40
C ASN A 56 -15.95 6.76 -13.98
N PRO A 57 -16.76 7.24 -13.00
CA PRO A 57 -16.75 6.76 -11.61
C PRO A 57 -17.02 5.26 -11.43
N HIS A 58 -17.57 4.60 -12.45
CA HIS A 58 -17.89 3.17 -12.42
C HIS A 58 -17.00 2.33 -13.34
N ALA A 59 -15.90 2.89 -13.85
CA ALA A 59 -14.95 2.13 -14.64
C ALA A 59 -14.28 1.05 -13.78
N THR A 60 -14.55 -0.22 -14.08
CA THR A 60 -13.78 -1.33 -13.51
C THR A 60 -12.44 -1.45 -14.24
N PRO A 61 -11.37 -1.85 -13.54
CA PRO A 61 -10.09 -2.11 -14.18
C PRO A 61 -10.24 -3.16 -15.29
N ASN A 62 -9.58 -2.92 -16.43
CA ASN A 62 -9.60 -3.83 -17.55
C ASN A 62 -8.94 -5.17 -17.16
N PRO A 63 -9.59 -6.32 -17.40
CA PRO A 63 -9.07 -7.63 -17.02
C PRO A 63 -7.70 -7.95 -17.65
N VAL A 64 -7.41 -7.42 -18.84
CA VAL A 64 -6.09 -7.60 -19.49
C VAL A 64 -4.99 -6.90 -18.71
N ASP A 65 -5.28 -5.71 -18.18
CA ASP A 65 -4.29 -4.92 -17.43
C ASP A 65 -4.02 -5.55 -16.06
N LEU A 66 -5.03 -6.16 -15.44
CA LEU A 66 -4.87 -6.97 -14.24
C LEU A 66 -4.08 -8.25 -14.50
N ALA A 67 -4.38 -8.98 -15.57
CA ALA A 67 -3.60 -10.16 -15.95
C ALA A 67 -2.11 -9.80 -16.17
N ALA A 68 -1.82 -8.63 -16.76
CA ALA A 68 -0.47 -8.13 -16.93
C ALA A 68 0.24 -7.86 -15.59
N LEU A 69 -0.48 -7.38 -14.56
CA LEU A 69 0.09 -7.23 -13.21
C LEU A 69 0.53 -8.57 -12.61
N TYR A 70 -0.35 -9.57 -12.67
CA TYR A 70 -0.04 -10.91 -12.15
C TYR A 70 1.10 -11.57 -12.93
N ARG A 71 1.19 -11.31 -14.24
CA ARG A 71 2.30 -11.76 -15.08
C ARG A 71 3.64 -11.15 -14.64
N LEU A 72 3.68 -9.85 -14.35
CA LEU A 72 4.89 -9.19 -13.83
C LEU A 72 5.34 -9.79 -12.49
N LEU A 73 4.38 -10.10 -11.61
CA LEU A 73 4.68 -10.74 -10.33
C LEU A 73 5.14 -12.21 -10.51
N GLN A 74 4.54 -12.93 -11.46
CA GLN A 74 4.92 -14.30 -11.81
C GLN A 74 6.36 -14.36 -12.34
N ASP A 75 6.74 -13.46 -13.25
CA ASP A 75 8.10 -13.36 -13.79
C ASP A 75 9.13 -13.08 -12.67
N GLN A 76 8.78 -12.18 -11.74
CA GLN A 76 9.60 -11.87 -10.56
C GLN A 76 9.82 -13.10 -9.66
N MET A 77 8.76 -13.85 -9.37
CA MET A 77 8.86 -15.09 -8.60
C MET A 77 9.71 -16.15 -9.31
N GLY A 78 9.60 -16.24 -10.65
CA GLY A 78 10.43 -17.12 -11.47
C GLY A 78 11.91 -16.79 -11.39
N VAL A 79 12.27 -15.50 -11.46
CA VAL A 79 13.66 -15.05 -11.28
C VAL A 79 14.18 -15.40 -9.88
N LEU A 80 13.37 -15.17 -8.84
CA LEU A 80 13.75 -15.54 -7.47
C LEU A 80 13.98 -17.05 -7.33
N ALA A 81 13.14 -17.87 -7.95
CA ALA A 81 13.24 -19.33 -7.90
C ALA A 81 14.54 -19.86 -8.51
N LEU A 82 15.09 -19.20 -9.54
CA LEU A 82 16.39 -19.55 -10.13
C LEU A 82 17.55 -19.33 -9.16
N SER A 83 17.43 -18.34 -8.27
CA SER A 83 18.44 -17.97 -7.28
C SER A 83 18.16 -18.47 -5.86
N ALA A 84 17.14 -19.31 -5.68
CA ALA A 84 16.73 -19.77 -4.37
C ALA A 84 17.86 -20.55 -3.66
N PRO A 85 18.15 -20.26 -2.38
CA PRO A 85 19.26 -20.87 -1.66
C PRO A 85 18.98 -22.32 -1.23
N THR A 86 17.71 -22.72 -1.16
CA THR A 86 17.29 -24.08 -0.79
C THR A 86 16.22 -24.58 -1.75
N ASP A 87 16.16 -25.90 -1.93
CA ASP A 87 15.13 -26.54 -2.75
C ASP A 87 13.72 -26.34 -2.18
N GLU A 88 13.58 -26.26 -0.86
CA GLU A 88 12.31 -25.92 -0.20
C GLU A 88 11.81 -24.53 -0.61
N ASN A 89 12.69 -23.53 -0.61
CA ASN A 89 12.34 -22.18 -1.05
C ASN A 89 11.95 -22.16 -2.54
N ARG A 90 12.67 -22.91 -3.38
CA ARG A 90 12.34 -23.03 -4.80
C ARG A 90 10.96 -23.67 -5.01
N ASN A 91 10.66 -24.75 -4.30
CA ASN A 91 9.37 -25.43 -4.39
C ASN A 91 8.22 -24.54 -3.92
N PHE A 92 8.42 -23.78 -2.84
CA PHE A 92 7.45 -22.79 -2.38
C PHE A 92 7.21 -21.71 -3.44
N LEU A 93 8.26 -21.13 -4.02
CA LEU A 93 8.14 -20.13 -5.08
C LEU A 93 7.42 -20.69 -6.32
N ASN A 94 7.69 -21.94 -6.72
CA ASN A 94 6.96 -22.60 -7.81
C ASN A 94 5.45 -22.76 -7.48
N SER A 95 5.10 -23.12 -6.25
CA SER A 95 3.68 -23.20 -5.85
C SER A 95 2.97 -21.85 -5.92
N LEU A 96 3.69 -20.75 -5.66
CA LEU A 96 3.17 -19.39 -5.82
C LEU A 96 3.01 -19.02 -7.29
N ILE A 97 3.95 -19.42 -8.15
CA ILE A 97 3.88 -19.23 -9.61
C ILE A 97 2.64 -19.91 -10.18
N ASP A 98 2.34 -21.14 -9.75
CA ASP A 98 1.17 -21.90 -10.16
C ASP A 98 -0.14 -21.21 -9.71
N SER A 99 -0.18 -20.73 -8.46
CA SER A 99 -1.32 -19.95 -7.96
C SER A 99 -1.55 -18.67 -8.76
N LEU A 100 -0.49 -17.99 -9.19
CA LEU A 100 -0.59 -16.77 -10.00
C LEU A 100 -1.08 -17.07 -11.42
N GLU A 101 -0.78 -18.24 -11.97
CA GLU A 101 -1.31 -18.68 -13.28
C GLU A 101 -2.85 -18.79 -13.25
N GLU A 102 -3.41 -19.30 -12.15
CA GLU A 102 -4.86 -19.36 -11.95
C GLU A 102 -5.48 -17.95 -11.89
N ASP A 103 -4.85 -17.03 -11.17
CA ASP A 103 -5.28 -15.62 -11.07
C ASP A 103 -5.18 -14.90 -12.42
N ILE A 104 -4.17 -15.20 -13.25
CA ILE A 104 -4.03 -14.66 -14.62
C ILE A 104 -5.20 -15.11 -15.51
N HIS A 105 -5.63 -16.37 -15.38
CA HIS A 105 -6.76 -16.90 -16.13
C HIS A 105 -8.12 -16.40 -15.63
N ARG A 106 -8.20 -15.92 -14.38
CA ARG A 106 -9.42 -15.40 -13.75
C ARG A 106 -9.11 -14.12 -12.97
N PRO A 107 -8.76 -13.01 -13.66
CA PRO A 107 -8.37 -11.79 -12.99
C PRO A 107 -9.52 -11.26 -12.13
N PRO A 108 -9.25 -10.79 -10.89
CA PRO A 108 -10.26 -10.23 -10.03
C PRO A 108 -10.90 -8.99 -10.66
N THR A 109 -12.17 -8.74 -10.39
CA THR A 109 -12.89 -7.62 -11.03
C THR A 109 -12.68 -6.27 -10.33
N GLN A 110 -12.17 -6.27 -9.10
CA GLN A 110 -11.95 -5.07 -8.30
C GLN A 110 -10.70 -5.21 -7.43
N ILE A 111 -9.96 -4.11 -7.28
CA ILE A 111 -8.85 -3.98 -6.34
C ILE A 111 -9.43 -3.42 -5.03
N GLU A 112 -9.44 -4.22 -3.96
CA GLU A 112 -9.99 -3.86 -2.64
C GLU A 112 -9.06 -2.95 -1.81
N GLY A 113 -7.93 -2.54 -2.38
CA GLY A 113 -6.91 -1.77 -1.69
C GLY A 113 -7.29 -0.33 -1.36
N VAL A 114 -6.50 0.26 -0.47
CA VAL A 114 -6.61 1.68 -0.11
C VAL A 114 -5.93 2.59 -1.14
N SER A 115 -6.36 3.85 -1.20
CA SER A 115 -5.75 4.89 -2.04
C SER A 115 -4.34 5.26 -1.57
N GLN A 116 -3.55 5.87 -2.45
CA GLN A 116 -2.23 6.40 -2.08
C GLN A 116 -2.32 7.49 -1.00
N GLU A 117 -3.36 8.33 -1.06
CA GLU A 117 -3.63 9.36 -0.07
C GLU A 117 -3.80 8.79 1.34
N PHE A 118 -4.46 7.63 1.45
CA PHE A 118 -4.60 6.94 2.73
C PHE A 118 -3.23 6.51 3.29
N LEU A 119 -2.33 6.01 2.43
CA LEU A 119 -0.98 5.65 2.86
C LEU A 119 -0.17 6.86 3.31
N ASP A 120 -0.27 7.96 2.58
CA ASP A 120 0.47 9.18 2.89
C ASP A 120 -0.01 9.83 4.19
N GLY A 121 -1.28 9.60 4.56
CA GLY A 121 -1.89 10.01 5.81
C GLY A 121 -1.67 9.08 7.01
N LEU A 122 -0.93 7.97 6.86
CA LEU A 122 -0.62 7.09 7.99
C LEU A 122 0.29 7.76 9.02
N ASP A 123 0.04 7.48 10.30
CA ASP A 123 0.84 8.00 11.41
C ASP A 123 2.27 7.48 11.34
N ARG A 124 3.22 8.41 11.27
CA ARG A 124 4.66 8.09 11.25
C ARG A 124 5.19 8.02 12.66
N VAL A 125 5.97 6.98 12.93
CA VAL A 125 6.64 6.79 14.22
C VAL A 125 8.02 7.43 14.17
N ASP A 126 8.28 8.36 15.09
CA ASP A 126 9.61 8.96 15.22
C ASP A 126 10.67 7.90 15.54
N ARG A 127 11.82 7.98 14.88
CA ARG A 127 12.96 7.08 15.15
C ARG A 127 13.37 7.01 16.63
N LYS A 128 13.18 8.11 17.38
CA LYS A 128 13.49 8.19 18.82
C LYS A 128 12.57 7.34 19.70
N LYS A 129 11.36 7.01 19.22
CA LYS A 129 10.36 6.20 19.93
C LYS A 129 10.52 4.71 19.65
N LEU A 130 11.32 4.34 18.64
CA LEU A 130 11.59 2.96 18.27
C LEU A 130 12.65 2.37 19.21
N LYS A 131 12.42 1.13 19.64
CA LYS A 131 13.39 0.34 20.40
C LYS A 131 14.34 -0.37 19.45
N GLU A 132 15.53 -0.71 19.95
CA GLU A 132 16.54 -1.44 19.17
C GLU A 132 16.07 -2.82 18.72
N ASP A 133 15.21 -3.48 19.49
CA ASP A 133 14.72 -4.84 19.18
C ASP A 133 13.45 -4.85 18.31
N GLU A 134 12.88 -3.68 18.00
CA GLU A 134 11.70 -3.60 17.13
C GLU A 134 12.08 -3.85 15.66
N GLN A 135 11.39 -4.80 15.04
CA GLN A 135 11.59 -5.20 13.64
C GLN A 135 10.28 -5.18 12.86
N CYS A 136 10.38 -5.00 11.54
CA CYS A 136 9.25 -5.08 10.65
C CYS A 136 8.76 -6.53 10.52
N PRO A 137 7.47 -6.83 10.76
CA PRO A 137 6.94 -8.19 10.62
C PRO A 137 6.96 -8.74 9.18
N ILE A 138 7.15 -7.88 8.17
CA ILE A 138 7.12 -8.26 6.75
C ILE A 138 8.52 -8.63 6.24
N CYS A 139 9.52 -7.76 6.44
CA CYS A 139 10.89 -8.03 6.01
C CYS A 139 11.76 -8.69 7.09
N ALA A 140 11.27 -8.76 8.33
CA ALA A 140 12.00 -9.26 9.51
C ALA A 140 13.30 -8.49 9.84
N GLU A 141 13.48 -7.29 9.29
CA GLU A 141 14.62 -6.43 9.57
C GLU A 141 14.32 -5.45 10.72
N ARG A 142 15.34 -5.12 11.51
CA ARG A 142 15.24 -4.16 12.62
C ARG A 142 15.10 -2.75 12.04
N TYR A 143 14.22 -1.94 12.61
CA TYR A 143 13.99 -0.59 12.09
C TYR A 143 15.24 0.29 12.19
N LEU A 144 15.97 0.20 13.30
CA LEU A 144 17.11 1.08 13.55
C LEU A 144 18.37 0.72 12.75
N ASP A 145 18.38 -0.43 12.05
CA ASP A 145 19.46 -0.81 11.13
C ASP A 145 19.45 0.05 9.86
N ASP A 146 18.32 0.65 9.51
CA ASP A 146 18.20 1.63 8.44
C ASP A 146 18.43 3.06 8.97
N GLN A 147 19.30 3.80 8.28
CA GLN A 147 19.58 5.21 8.59
C GLN A 147 18.35 6.09 8.38
N TYR A 148 17.51 5.76 7.40
CA TYR A 148 16.32 6.53 7.01
C TYR A 148 15.04 5.70 7.18
N CYS A 149 14.94 4.98 8.29
CA CYS A 149 13.78 4.14 8.58
C CYS A 149 12.47 4.93 8.53
N LEU A 150 11.55 4.53 7.64
CA LEU A 150 10.23 5.13 7.50
C LEU A 150 9.18 4.16 8.05
N VAL A 151 8.93 4.25 9.36
CA VAL A 151 8.01 3.37 10.08
C VAL A 151 6.65 4.04 10.22
N VAL A 152 5.61 3.29 9.86
CA VAL A 152 4.21 3.71 10.01
C VAL A 152 3.47 2.81 10.97
N GLU A 153 2.52 3.38 11.71
CA GLU A 153 1.62 2.68 12.60
C GLU A 153 0.23 2.57 11.96
N LEU A 154 -0.32 1.36 11.88
CA LEU A 154 -1.66 1.16 11.33
C LEU A 154 -2.75 1.50 12.36
N PRO A 155 -3.89 2.08 11.94
CA PRO A 155 -4.95 2.54 12.85
C PRO A 155 -5.69 1.40 13.58
N CYS A 156 -5.41 0.14 13.23
CA CYS A 156 -6.04 -1.02 13.84
C CYS A 156 -5.53 -1.35 15.25
N HIS A 157 -4.23 -1.13 15.52
CA HIS A 157 -3.59 -1.41 16.81
C HIS A 157 -2.19 -0.76 16.89
N HIS A 158 -1.82 -0.23 18.06
CA HIS A 158 -0.55 0.48 18.26
C HIS A 158 0.71 -0.36 18.04
N SER A 159 0.61 -1.69 18.17
CA SER A 159 1.73 -2.61 17.92
C SER A 159 1.90 -2.98 16.44
N HIS A 160 0.97 -2.60 15.57
CA HIS A 160 1.02 -2.93 14.14
C HIS A 160 1.82 -1.87 13.39
N ARG A 161 3.13 -1.98 13.53
CA ARG A 161 4.12 -1.11 12.91
C ARG A 161 4.83 -1.82 11.78
N PHE A 162 5.12 -1.10 10.70
CA PHE A 162 5.80 -1.63 9.53
C PHE A 162 6.62 -0.54 8.85
N ASP A 163 7.60 -0.94 8.04
CA ASP A 163 8.17 -0.04 7.03
C ASP A 163 7.08 0.34 6.03
N LEU A 164 6.98 1.63 5.68
CA LEU A 164 6.01 2.10 4.69
C LEU A 164 6.15 1.37 3.35
N GLU A 165 7.40 1.12 2.93
CA GLU A 165 7.70 0.39 1.69
C GLU A 165 7.22 -1.07 1.72
N CYS A 166 7.17 -1.69 2.91
CA CYS A 166 6.74 -3.08 3.06
C CYS A 166 5.22 -3.20 3.14
N VAL A 167 4.56 -2.30 3.86
CA VAL A 167 3.10 -2.36 4.08
C VAL A 167 2.30 -1.66 2.98
N GLY A 168 2.87 -0.66 2.31
CA GLY A 168 2.20 0.10 1.26
C GLY A 168 1.67 -0.76 0.12
N PRO A 169 2.49 -1.64 -0.51
CA PRO A 169 2.03 -2.52 -1.58
C PRO A 169 0.91 -3.46 -1.13
N TRP A 170 0.98 -3.97 0.11
CA TRP A 170 -0.06 -4.83 0.67
C TRP A 170 -1.39 -4.09 0.85
N LEU A 171 -1.36 -2.90 1.44
CA LEU A 171 -2.56 -2.10 1.65
C LEU A 171 -3.19 -1.64 0.34
N ARG A 172 -2.39 -1.30 -0.68
CA ARG A 172 -2.91 -0.93 -2.01
C ARG A 172 -3.48 -2.09 -2.82
N SER A 173 -3.15 -3.33 -2.46
CA SER A 173 -3.67 -4.51 -3.14
C SER A 173 -4.83 -5.17 -2.40
N LYS A 174 -4.72 -5.34 -1.09
CA LYS A 174 -5.67 -6.08 -0.24
C LYS A 174 -6.46 -5.21 0.74
N GLY A 175 -6.03 -3.98 1.02
CA GLY A 175 -6.75 -3.06 1.90
C GLY A 175 -6.88 -3.54 3.35
N THR A 176 -6.06 -4.50 3.81
CA THR A 176 -6.20 -5.13 5.14
C THR A 176 -4.89 -5.12 5.91
N CYS A 177 -4.95 -5.16 7.24
CA CYS A 177 -3.74 -5.33 8.07
C CYS A 177 -3.08 -6.71 7.83
N PRO A 178 -1.77 -6.80 7.55
CA PRO A 178 -1.07 -8.08 7.44
C PRO A 178 -1.12 -8.95 8.70
N MET A 179 -1.25 -8.34 9.89
CA MET A 179 -1.24 -9.06 11.17
C MET A 179 -2.63 -9.48 11.64
N CYS A 180 -3.64 -8.61 11.54
CA CYS A 180 -4.98 -8.88 12.09
C CYS A 180 -6.10 -8.91 11.04
N ARG A 181 -5.79 -8.73 9.76
CA ARG A 181 -6.74 -8.74 8.63
C ARG A 181 -7.89 -7.73 8.71
N LYS A 182 -7.85 -6.77 9.65
CA LYS A 182 -8.82 -5.68 9.73
C LYS A 182 -8.72 -4.81 8.46
N GLU A 183 -9.86 -4.53 7.85
CA GLU A 183 -9.98 -3.63 6.70
C GLU A 183 -9.53 -2.21 7.06
N MET A 184 -8.78 -1.61 6.14
CA MET A 184 -8.25 -0.26 6.17
C MET A 184 -8.96 0.52 5.05
N GLY A 185 -9.30 1.78 5.28
CA GLY A 185 -9.95 2.63 4.27
C GLY A 185 -11.46 2.82 4.43
N LYS A 186 -12.18 1.95 5.17
CA LYS A 186 -13.50 2.34 5.72
C LYS A 186 -13.24 3.24 6.91
N ARG A 187 -13.49 4.55 6.77
CA ARG A 187 -13.70 5.42 7.95
C ARG A 187 -14.70 4.68 8.83
N ARG A 188 -14.38 4.52 10.12
CA ARG A 188 -15.42 4.29 11.11
C ARG A 188 -16.40 5.45 10.91
N GLU A 189 -17.59 5.18 10.43
CA GLU A 189 -18.71 6.10 10.60
C GLU A 189 -18.82 6.27 12.11
N VAL A 190 -18.36 7.42 12.60
CA VAL A 190 -18.68 7.84 13.95
C VAL A 190 -20.18 8.06 13.91
N VAL A 191 -20.94 7.09 14.38
CA VAL A 191 -22.36 7.26 14.69
C VAL A 191 -22.38 8.35 15.75
N THR A 192 -22.55 9.60 15.32
CA THR A 192 -22.86 10.70 16.22
C THR A 192 -24.23 10.35 16.80
N LYS A 193 -24.25 9.92 18.06
CA LYS A 193 -25.44 9.99 18.90
C LYS A 193 -25.93 11.44 18.87
N LYS A 194 -26.83 11.75 17.94
CA LYS A 194 -27.62 12.98 17.92
C LYS A 194 -29.07 12.73 18.31
N GLU A 195 -29.45 11.47 18.49
CA GLU A 195 -30.83 11.08 18.80
C GLU A 195 -31.17 11.20 20.29
N GLU A 196 -30.18 11.36 21.19
CA GLU A 196 -30.45 11.48 22.64
C GLU A 196 -30.66 12.94 23.11
N GLU A 197 -30.32 13.96 22.30
CA GLU A 197 -30.53 15.37 22.68
C GLU A 197 -31.87 15.95 22.17
N GLU A 198 -32.52 15.32 21.18
CA GLU A 198 -33.82 15.78 20.65
C GLU A 198 -35.02 15.33 21.52
N GLU A 199 -34.92 14.21 22.25
CA GLU A 199 -36.00 13.76 23.17
C GLU A 199 -36.09 14.65 24.43
N GLU A 200 -35.00 15.21 24.94
CA GLU A 200 -35.04 16.07 26.15
C GLU A 200 -35.65 17.46 25.86
N GLU A 201 -35.56 17.99 24.64
CA GLU A 201 -36.18 19.29 24.29
C GLU A 201 -37.68 19.19 23.97
N GLU A 202 -38.18 18.01 23.54
CA GLU A 202 -39.62 17.80 23.28
C GLU A 202 -40.43 17.73 24.59
N ASP A 203 -39.89 17.11 25.64
CA ASP A 203 -40.56 16.95 26.94
C ASP A 203 -40.76 18.30 27.69
N ASP A 204 -39.88 19.27 27.50
CA ASP A 204 -39.97 20.60 28.13
C ASP A 204 -41.00 21.53 27.44
N MET A 205 -41.45 21.19 26.22
CA MET A 205 -42.35 22.02 25.41
C MET A 205 -43.85 21.69 25.62
N ASP A 206 -44.19 20.55 26.23
CA ASP A 206 -45.57 20.12 26.49
C ASP A 206 -46.10 20.51 27.90
N GLY A 207 -45.26 21.11 28.74
CA GLY A 207 -45.58 21.37 30.16
C GLY A 207 -46.34 22.67 30.49
N LEU A 208 -46.73 23.51 29.52
CA LEU A 208 -47.24 24.88 29.79
C LEU A 208 -48.77 25.07 29.63
N TYR A 209 -49.55 24.02 29.39
CA TYR A 209 -51.03 24.10 29.34
C TYR A 209 -51.72 22.96 30.10
N ALA A 210 -51.56 22.92 31.43
CA ALA A 210 -52.41 22.14 32.32
C ALA A 210 -53.09 23.06 33.36
#